data_AF-A0A2R6XSJ5-F1
#
_entry.id   AF-A0A2R6XSJ5-F1
#
_cell.length_a   1.000
_cell.length_b   1.000
_cell.length_c   1.000
_cell.angle_alpha   90.00
_cell.angle_beta   90.00
_cell.angle_gamma   90.00
#
_symmetry.space_group_name_H-M   'P 1'
#
loop_
_entity.id
_entity.type
_entity.pdbx_description
1 polymer ?
#
loop_
_entity_poly.entity_id
_entity_poly.type
_entity_poly.pdbx_seq_one_letter_code
_entity_poly.pdbx_strand_id
1 'polypeptide(L)'
;MAASWTQNHGASSVTVALAVMYVLQGLILASVVGNLQAVSASKMSSRARPPSWMTHPLFHSPKVFAADYHEMRENFKVYVYPFHENVTKYMFDYSGAVAPLPGGNYASEFFLFRNLYESKYITDDPEKAHLFVLPYSVFKLRMTVGPGGVAGYVKYYIEEVIQKEYPYWNRSGGADHFYGTCHDIGSHASEDTPVLGRNAIQVICPANIWHRTYIPHKDLSYPQIWPHPKSAPGGLPEEERSILAFWSGSQNSRVRAHVKKVWEDDEDILLGGGRVLRQKVRGPDYFENFRKAKYCLHITGYQVHTARIGDAIKYGCVPVIISDQYDLPFNSIIDWREFAVIVAEADIPRLKTILRAADYSKLFTNVQIVRRYFTWNARPQDYDLFNMLMYELWLRRFTVRPRIGTPTPTTL
;
A
#
# COMPACT_ATOMS: atom_id res chain seq x y z
N MET A 1 -60.58 -3.17 -18.05
CA MET A 1 -60.25 -2.73 -16.67
C MET A 1 -59.75 -3.94 -15.89
N ALA A 2 -58.43 -4.15 -15.86
CA ALA A 2 -57.76 -5.06 -14.94
C ALA A 2 -56.28 -4.68 -14.95
N ALA A 3 -55.78 -4.09 -13.86
CA ALA A 3 -54.36 -3.84 -13.66
C ALA A 3 -54.01 -4.23 -12.22
N SER A 4 -53.01 -5.10 -12.12
CA SER A 4 -52.52 -5.77 -10.93
C SER A 4 -51.86 -4.83 -9.94
N TRP A 5 -52.16 -5.02 -8.66
CA TRP A 5 -51.34 -4.59 -7.54
C TRP A 5 -50.17 -5.55 -7.34
N THR A 6 -48.93 -5.04 -7.37
CA THR A 6 -47.79 -5.67 -6.69
C THR A 6 -46.90 -4.59 -6.07
N GLN A 7 -46.52 -4.86 -4.82
CA GLN A 7 -45.79 -4.06 -3.85
C GLN A 7 -44.44 -3.52 -4.32
N ASN A 8 -44.03 -2.37 -3.76
CA ASN A 8 -42.64 -1.94 -3.75
C ASN A 8 -42.30 -1.31 -2.38
N HIS A 9 -42.05 -2.15 -1.37
CA HIS A 9 -41.52 -1.76 -0.06
C HIS A 9 -40.37 -2.71 0.32
N GLY A 10 -39.20 -2.52 -0.28
CA GLY A 10 -38.00 -3.32 0.04
C GLY A 10 -36.66 -2.59 -0.04
N ALA A 11 -36.62 -1.39 -0.66
CA ALA A 11 -35.35 -0.71 -0.93
C ALA A 11 -34.83 0.17 0.23
N SER A 12 -35.67 0.61 1.17
CA SER A 12 -35.25 1.53 2.24
C SER A 12 -34.60 0.85 3.45
N SER A 13 -34.97 -0.40 3.74
CA SER A 13 -34.47 -1.11 4.94
C SER A 13 -33.01 -1.57 4.80
N VAL A 14 -32.55 -1.87 3.58
CA VAL A 14 -31.19 -2.35 3.32
C VAL A 14 -30.17 -1.22 3.43
N THR A 15 -30.51 -0.02 2.93
CA THR A 15 -29.64 1.16 3.01
C THR A 15 -29.47 1.66 4.45
N VAL A 16 -30.55 1.62 5.24
CA VAL A 16 -30.49 1.96 6.67
C VAL A 16 -29.68 0.91 7.45
N ALA A 17 -29.85 -0.38 7.15
CA ALA A 17 -29.06 -1.44 7.78
C ALA A 17 -27.56 -1.33 7.46
N LEU A 18 -27.19 -1.00 6.21
CA LEU A 18 -25.80 -0.75 5.82
C LEU A 18 -25.23 0.48 6.54
N ALA A 19 -25.97 1.59 6.59
CA ALA A 19 -25.54 2.81 7.29
C ALA A 19 -25.33 2.57 8.80
N VAL A 20 -26.23 1.82 9.45
CA VAL A 20 -26.11 1.44 10.86
C VAL A 20 -24.91 0.51 11.08
N MET A 21 -24.61 -0.41 10.16
CA MET A 21 -23.40 -1.23 10.22
C MET A 21 -22.11 -0.39 10.07
N TYR A 22 -22.07 0.60 9.17
CA TYR A 22 -20.91 1.49 9.03
C TYR A 22 -20.67 2.36 10.28
N VAL A 23 -21.74 2.87 10.89
CA VAL A 23 -21.65 3.66 12.14
C VAL A 23 -21.20 2.78 13.31
N LEU A 24 -21.73 1.56 13.43
CA LEU A 24 -21.31 0.60 14.45
C LEU A 24 -19.86 0.13 14.23
N GLN A 25 -19.43 -0.09 12.98
CA GLN A 25 -18.04 -0.38 12.64
C GLN A 25 -17.11 0.79 12.98
N GLY A 26 -17.52 2.03 12.71
CA GLY A 26 -16.75 3.23 13.09
C GLY A 26 -16.61 3.40 14.61
N LEU A 27 -17.66 3.09 15.37
CA LEU A 27 -17.65 3.14 16.84
C LEU A 27 -16.81 2.00 17.45
N ILE A 28 -16.85 0.80 16.87
CA ILE A 28 -16.01 -0.32 17.28
C ILE A 28 -14.54 -0.03 16.95
N LEU A 29 -14.24 0.56 15.78
CA LEU A 29 -12.88 1.00 15.44
C LEU A 29 -12.38 2.05 16.43
N ALA A 30 -13.19 3.05 16.76
CA ALA A 30 -12.83 4.10 17.73
C ALA A 30 -12.60 3.52 19.14
N SER A 31 -13.39 2.53 19.56
CA SER A 31 -13.23 1.80 20.83
C SER A 31 -11.96 0.95 20.86
N VAL A 32 -11.67 0.21 19.79
CA VAL A 32 -10.47 -0.64 19.69
C VAL A 32 -9.20 0.21 19.60
N VAL A 33 -9.23 1.28 18.81
CA VAL A 33 -8.15 2.29 18.75
C VAL A 33 -7.98 2.99 20.10
N GLY A 34 -9.08 3.37 20.75
CA GLY A 34 -9.04 3.98 22.09
C GLY A 34 -8.47 3.05 23.17
N ASN A 35 -8.78 1.76 23.12
CA ASN A 35 -8.22 0.76 24.03
C ASN A 35 -6.75 0.45 23.74
N LEU A 36 -6.32 0.45 22.48
CA LEU A 36 -4.90 0.34 22.11
C LEU A 36 -4.10 1.58 22.53
N GLN A 37 -4.69 2.78 22.41
CA GLN A 37 -4.13 4.05 22.91
C GLN A 37 -3.99 4.04 24.44
N ALA A 38 -4.98 3.52 25.17
CA ALA A 38 -4.94 3.42 26.63
C ALA A 38 -3.87 2.43 27.12
N VAL A 39 -3.71 1.30 26.43
CA VAL A 39 -2.69 0.29 26.77
C VAL A 39 -1.27 0.79 26.45
N SER A 40 -1.07 1.50 25.32
CA SER A 40 0.23 2.12 24.99
C SER A 40 0.60 3.27 25.95
N ALA A 41 -0.36 4.12 26.35
CA ALA A 41 -0.13 5.22 27.28
C ALA A 41 0.30 4.75 28.69
N SER A 42 -0.21 3.59 29.14
CA SER A 42 0.10 3.03 30.46
C SER A 42 1.54 2.48 30.60
N LYS A 43 2.22 2.24 29.46
CA LYS A 43 3.59 1.68 29.39
C LYS A 43 4.68 2.71 29.09
N MET A 44 4.39 4.02 29.16
CA MET A 44 5.38 5.10 29.00
C MET A 44 6.45 5.07 30.11
N SER A 45 7.42 4.17 29.95
CA SER A 45 8.74 4.25 30.59
C SER A 45 9.45 5.49 30.05
N SER A 46 10.13 6.21 30.93
CA SER A 46 10.77 7.50 30.75
C SER A 46 11.99 7.49 29.80
N ARG A 47 11.84 7.03 28.55
CA ARG A 47 12.92 6.97 27.57
C ARG A 47 12.72 7.97 26.44
N ALA A 48 13.71 8.88 26.35
CA ALA A 48 14.05 9.82 25.28
C ALA A 48 12.90 10.63 24.66
N ARG A 49 12.98 11.97 24.73
CA ARG A 49 12.13 12.84 23.90
C ARG A 49 12.31 12.44 22.43
N PRO A 50 11.21 12.26 21.67
CA PRO A 50 11.32 12.02 20.25
C PRO A 50 12.12 13.15 19.59
N PRO A 51 12.99 12.87 18.59
CA PRO A 51 13.70 13.90 17.86
C PRO A 51 12.77 15.02 17.40
N SER A 52 13.23 16.28 17.33
CA SER A 52 12.37 17.44 17.03
C SER A 52 11.58 17.29 15.73
N TRP A 53 12.16 16.67 14.70
CA TRP A 53 11.49 16.38 13.42
C TRP A 53 10.34 15.36 13.53
N MET A 54 10.27 14.59 14.62
CA MET A 54 9.23 13.59 14.90
C MET A 54 8.02 14.20 15.61
N THR A 55 8.05 15.49 15.93
CA THR A 55 6.88 16.28 16.36
C THR A 55 6.17 17.00 15.21
N HIS A 56 6.59 16.71 13.97
CA HIS A 56 6.02 17.34 12.79
C HIS A 56 4.51 16.98 12.65
N PRO A 57 3.64 17.93 12.29
CA PRO A 57 2.20 17.70 12.11
C PRO A 57 1.83 16.70 11.00
N LEU A 58 2.82 16.09 10.33
CA LEU A 58 2.63 15.11 9.27
C LEU A 58 2.01 13.80 9.78
N PHE A 59 2.16 13.47 11.06
CA PHE A 59 1.65 12.23 11.62
C PHE A 59 0.33 12.47 12.35
N HIS A 60 -0.62 11.54 12.23
CA HIS A 60 -1.88 11.62 12.98
C HIS A 60 -1.65 11.58 14.50
N SER A 61 -0.61 10.90 14.96
CA SER A 61 -0.24 10.81 16.38
C SER A 61 1.28 10.73 16.55
N PRO A 62 2.01 11.86 16.46
CA PRO A 62 3.48 11.84 16.36
C PRO A 62 4.17 11.20 17.56
N LYS A 63 3.66 11.43 18.79
CA LYS A 63 4.21 10.83 20.02
C LYS A 63 4.00 9.31 20.10
N VAL A 64 2.83 8.83 19.67
CA VAL A 64 2.52 7.40 19.65
C VAL A 64 3.35 6.70 18.59
N PHE A 65 3.40 7.27 17.38
CA PHE A 65 4.24 6.78 16.30
C PHE A 65 5.70 6.64 16.75
N ALA A 66 6.26 7.66 17.40
CA ALA A 66 7.63 7.65 17.91
C ALA A 66 7.92 6.47 18.84
N ALA A 67 7.06 6.28 19.85
CA ALA A 67 7.23 5.25 20.86
C ALA A 67 7.05 3.85 20.28
N ASP A 68 5.96 3.63 19.54
CA ASP A 68 5.63 2.33 18.95
C ASP A 68 6.63 1.94 17.85
N TYR A 69 7.12 2.90 17.07
CA TYR A 69 8.13 2.64 16.04
C TYR A 69 9.46 2.24 16.67
N HIS A 70 9.85 2.87 17.79
CA HIS A 70 11.01 2.43 18.57
C HIS A 70 10.81 1.00 19.11
N GLU A 71 9.63 0.69 19.67
CA GLU A 71 9.34 -0.66 20.15
C GLU A 71 9.42 -1.71 19.03
N MET A 72 8.82 -1.41 17.87
CA MET A 72 8.90 -2.24 16.66
C MET A 72 10.36 -2.49 16.27
N ARG A 73 11.17 -1.44 16.21
CA ARG A 73 12.58 -1.56 15.81
C ARG A 73 13.37 -2.51 16.70
N GLU A 74 13.12 -2.48 18.00
CA GLU A 74 13.89 -3.28 18.94
C GLU A 74 13.38 -4.72 19.04
N ASN A 75 12.07 -4.94 18.86
CA ASN A 75 11.44 -6.21 19.22
C ASN A 75 10.82 -6.97 18.05
N PHE A 76 10.55 -6.33 16.91
CA PHE A 76 9.83 -7.00 15.83
C PHE A 76 10.65 -8.16 15.25
N LYS A 77 9.98 -9.31 15.11
CA LYS A 77 10.56 -10.55 14.60
C LYS A 77 9.63 -11.18 13.59
N VAL A 78 10.18 -11.56 12.44
CA VAL A 78 9.48 -12.19 11.33
C VAL A 78 10.17 -13.51 11.03
N TYR A 79 9.42 -14.60 11.06
CA TYR A 79 9.90 -15.90 10.60
C TYR A 79 9.66 -16.04 9.09
N VAL A 80 10.69 -16.47 8.37
CA VAL A 80 10.63 -16.69 6.93
C VAL A 80 10.52 -18.19 6.68
N TYR A 81 9.49 -18.62 5.95
CA TYR A 81 9.39 -20.04 5.59
C TYR A 81 10.62 -20.49 4.79
N PRO A 82 11.20 -21.66 5.12
CA PRO A 82 12.38 -22.16 4.44
C PRO A 82 12.18 -22.41 2.94
N PHE A 83 13.30 -22.39 2.23
CA PHE A 83 13.36 -22.77 0.82
C PHE A 83 13.18 -24.28 0.66
N HIS A 84 12.27 -24.66 -0.24
CA HIS A 84 12.05 -26.03 -0.69
C HIS A 84 12.42 -26.15 -2.18
N GLU A 85 13.43 -26.96 -2.54
CA GLU A 85 14.01 -26.99 -3.89
C GLU A 85 12.98 -27.34 -4.99
N ASN A 86 12.09 -28.30 -4.76
CA ASN A 86 11.14 -28.73 -5.78
C ASN A 86 9.92 -27.79 -5.94
N VAL A 87 9.65 -26.94 -4.95
CA VAL A 87 8.37 -26.17 -4.86
C VAL A 87 8.61 -24.67 -4.80
N THR A 88 9.81 -24.24 -4.47
CA THR A 88 10.10 -22.82 -4.26
C THR A 88 11.35 -22.33 -4.99
N LYS A 89 11.97 -23.19 -5.81
CA LYS A 89 13.08 -22.83 -6.72
C LYS A 89 12.78 -21.62 -7.60
N TYR A 90 11.51 -21.38 -7.92
CA TYR A 90 11.08 -20.23 -8.72
C TYR A 90 10.50 -19.09 -7.89
N MET A 91 10.52 -19.18 -6.56
CA MET A 91 9.90 -18.22 -5.65
C MET A 91 10.94 -17.32 -4.96
N PHE A 92 12.15 -17.82 -4.74
CA PHE A 92 13.19 -17.19 -3.93
C PHE A 92 14.40 -16.81 -4.79
N ASP A 93 14.37 -15.61 -5.37
CA ASP A 93 15.62 -14.94 -5.71
C ASP A 93 15.50 -13.44 -5.51
N TYR A 94 15.74 -13.05 -4.26
CA TYR A 94 15.86 -11.66 -3.85
C TYR A 94 17.32 -11.24 -3.64
N SER A 95 18.26 -12.18 -3.82
CA SER A 95 19.70 -11.94 -3.70
C SER A 95 20.22 -10.97 -4.77
N GLY A 96 19.47 -10.84 -5.87
CA GLY A 96 19.87 -10.10 -7.05
C GLY A 96 20.99 -10.77 -7.84
N ALA A 97 21.32 -12.02 -7.51
CA ALA A 97 22.31 -12.82 -8.22
C ALA A 97 21.82 -13.28 -9.60
N VAL A 98 20.49 -13.44 -9.80
CA VAL A 98 19.94 -13.76 -11.13
C VAL A 98 19.39 -12.51 -11.80
N ALA A 99 20.04 -12.12 -12.88
CA ALA A 99 19.55 -11.10 -13.81
C ALA A 99 18.48 -11.69 -14.76
N PRO A 100 17.50 -10.89 -15.22
CA PRO A 100 17.27 -9.49 -14.88
C PRO A 100 16.46 -9.33 -13.59
N LEU A 101 16.82 -8.31 -12.81
CA LEU A 101 15.99 -7.82 -11.69
C LEU A 101 14.63 -7.32 -12.24
N PRO A 102 13.53 -7.50 -11.51
CA PRO A 102 12.23 -6.98 -11.93
C PRO A 102 12.27 -5.46 -11.98
N GLY A 103 12.07 -4.92 -13.19
CA GLY A 103 11.82 -3.50 -13.41
C GLY A 103 10.33 -3.15 -13.31
N GLY A 104 10.01 -1.87 -13.46
CA GLY A 104 8.63 -1.39 -13.52
C GLY A 104 7.80 -1.80 -12.30
N ASN A 105 6.59 -2.29 -12.56
CA ASN A 105 5.58 -2.54 -11.52
C ASN A 105 6.02 -3.52 -10.43
N TYR A 106 6.84 -4.51 -10.76
CA TYR A 106 7.27 -5.57 -9.85
C TYR A 106 8.49 -5.21 -9.00
N ALA A 107 9.14 -4.07 -9.26
CA ALA A 107 10.35 -3.69 -8.54
C ALA A 107 10.13 -3.57 -7.03
N SER A 108 9.00 -2.99 -6.62
CA SER A 108 8.71 -2.79 -5.19
C SER A 108 8.42 -4.09 -4.44
N GLU A 109 7.98 -5.15 -5.12
CA GLU A 109 7.84 -6.50 -4.53
C GLU A 109 9.22 -7.07 -4.25
N PHE A 110 10.14 -6.92 -5.20
CA PHE A 110 11.53 -7.35 -5.03
C PHE A 110 12.24 -6.58 -3.89
N PHE A 111 12.10 -5.26 -3.83
CA PHE A 111 12.71 -4.47 -2.74
C PHE A 111 12.12 -4.84 -1.38
N LEU A 112 10.82 -5.11 -1.27
CA LEU A 112 10.19 -5.55 -0.02
C LEU A 112 10.90 -6.79 0.54
N PHE A 113 10.99 -7.85 -0.26
CA PHE A 113 11.58 -9.10 0.19
C PHE A 113 13.09 -9.01 0.37
N ARG A 114 13.83 -8.39 -0.57
CA ARG A 114 15.29 -8.20 -0.40
C ARG A 114 15.62 -7.45 0.89
N ASN A 115 14.94 -6.34 1.14
CA ASN A 115 15.18 -5.56 2.35
C ASN A 115 14.75 -6.32 3.61
N LEU A 116 13.73 -7.19 3.54
CA LEU A 116 13.38 -8.10 4.64
C LEU A 116 14.52 -9.07 4.94
N TYR A 117 15.07 -9.74 3.92
CA TYR A 117 16.21 -10.65 4.03
C TYR A 117 17.47 -10.01 4.62
N GLU A 118 17.72 -8.74 4.30
CA GLU A 118 18.86 -7.99 4.83
C GLU A 118 18.56 -7.28 6.18
N SER A 119 17.35 -7.39 6.70
CA SER A 119 16.93 -6.69 7.92
C SER A 119 17.22 -7.45 9.20
N LYS A 120 17.29 -6.71 10.32
CA LYS A 120 17.37 -7.28 11.68
C LYS A 120 16.07 -7.92 12.19
N TYR A 121 15.00 -7.85 11.41
CA TYR A 121 13.68 -8.36 11.79
C TYR A 121 13.58 -9.87 11.60
N ILE A 122 14.43 -10.50 10.79
CA ILE A 122 14.36 -11.96 10.61
C ILE A 122 14.76 -12.71 11.89
N THR A 123 14.08 -13.82 12.13
CA THR A 123 14.47 -14.81 13.13
C THR A 123 14.32 -16.22 12.57
N ASP A 124 15.29 -17.08 12.90
CA ASP A 124 15.21 -18.52 12.63
C ASP A 124 14.40 -19.27 13.71
N ASP A 125 14.04 -18.58 14.81
CA ASP A 125 13.28 -19.13 15.92
C ASP A 125 11.80 -18.77 15.77
N PRO A 126 10.94 -19.72 15.35
CA PRO A 126 9.52 -19.46 15.11
C PRO A 126 8.74 -19.10 16.38
N GLU A 127 9.24 -19.46 17.56
CA GLU A 127 8.59 -19.11 18.84
C GLU A 127 8.82 -17.64 19.23
N LYS A 128 9.87 -17.01 18.67
CA LYS A 128 10.13 -15.57 18.83
C LYS A 128 9.39 -14.72 17.79
N ALA A 129 8.80 -15.35 16.77
CA ALA A 129 8.19 -14.64 15.65
C ALA A 129 6.88 -13.95 16.05
N HIS A 130 6.73 -12.70 15.60
CA HIS A 130 5.48 -11.96 15.69
C HIS A 130 4.58 -12.24 14.48
N LEU A 131 5.20 -12.42 13.31
CA LEU A 131 4.54 -12.73 12.04
C LEU A 131 5.39 -13.73 11.24
N PHE A 132 4.74 -14.41 10.30
CA PHE A 132 5.33 -15.36 9.37
C PHE A 132 5.20 -14.84 7.94
N VAL A 133 6.23 -14.93 7.12
CA VAL A 133 6.15 -14.50 5.72
C VAL A 133 6.15 -15.68 4.77
N LEU A 134 5.18 -15.68 3.84
CA LEU A 134 5.19 -16.58 2.68
C LEU A 134 6.05 -15.92 1.59
N PRO A 135 7.29 -16.37 1.34
CA PRO A 135 8.28 -15.54 0.66
C PRO A 135 8.24 -15.70 -0.87
N TYR A 136 7.08 -16.01 -1.44
CA TYR A 136 6.95 -16.23 -2.87
C TYR A 136 6.83 -14.93 -3.67
N SER A 137 7.59 -14.86 -4.77
CA SER A 137 7.45 -13.77 -5.73
C SER A 137 6.37 -14.09 -6.75
N VAL A 138 5.31 -13.27 -6.78
CA VAL A 138 4.27 -13.35 -7.81
C VAL A 138 4.86 -13.06 -9.19
N PHE A 139 5.84 -12.15 -9.29
CA PHE A 139 6.55 -11.91 -10.55
C PHE A 139 7.19 -13.17 -11.11
N LYS A 140 7.99 -13.88 -10.29
CA LYS A 140 8.70 -15.07 -10.75
C LYS A 140 7.73 -16.22 -11.04
N LEU A 141 6.72 -16.43 -10.19
CA LEU A 141 5.68 -17.42 -10.44
C LEU A 141 4.97 -17.17 -11.77
N ARG A 142 4.56 -15.94 -12.05
CA ARG A 142 3.95 -15.57 -13.33
C ARG A 142 4.86 -15.90 -14.51
N MET A 143 6.17 -15.65 -14.41
CA MET A 143 7.13 -15.93 -15.48
C MET A 143 7.33 -17.43 -15.71
N THR A 144 7.11 -18.25 -14.69
CA THR A 144 7.31 -19.70 -14.75
C THR A 144 6.05 -20.47 -15.15
N VAL A 145 4.91 -20.20 -14.48
CA VAL A 145 3.66 -20.95 -14.66
C VAL A 145 2.58 -20.19 -15.43
N GLY A 146 2.90 -18.98 -15.90
CA GLY A 146 1.95 -18.08 -16.54
C GLY A 146 0.97 -17.44 -15.53
N PRO A 147 0.24 -16.38 -15.94
CA PRO A 147 -0.69 -15.67 -15.05
C PRO A 147 -1.80 -16.57 -14.49
N GLY A 148 -2.33 -17.50 -15.28
CA GLY A 148 -3.39 -18.43 -14.85
C GLY A 148 -2.91 -19.57 -13.94
N GLY A 149 -1.60 -19.84 -13.89
CA GLY A 149 -1.03 -20.88 -13.03
C GLY A 149 -0.67 -20.41 -11.63
N VAL A 150 -0.63 -19.09 -11.38
CA VAL A 150 -0.14 -18.53 -10.11
C VAL A 150 -0.99 -19.00 -8.93
N ALA A 151 -2.32 -18.92 -9.04
CA ALA A 151 -3.23 -19.29 -7.97
C ALA A 151 -3.08 -20.77 -7.58
N GLY A 152 -3.08 -21.67 -8.57
CA GLY A 152 -2.89 -23.10 -8.34
C GLY A 152 -1.52 -23.45 -7.76
N TYR A 153 -0.47 -22.72 -8.15
CA TYR A 153 0.87 -22.93 -7.57
C TYR A 153 0.96 -22.48 -6.11
N VAL A 154 0.36 -21.32 -5.78
CA VAL A 154 0.28 -20.84 -4.39
C VAL A 154 -0.52 -21.81 -3.53
N LYS A 155 -1.64 -22.34 -4.05
CA LYS A 155 -2.41 -23.40 -3.39
C LYS A 155 -1.55 -24.62 -3.10
N TYR A 156 -0.87 -25.15 -4.11
CA TYR A 156 0.00 -26.31 -3.98
C TYR A 156 1.09 -26.06 -2.92
N TYR A 157 1.75 -24.91 -2.94
CA TYR A 157 2.75 -24.55 -1.93
C TYR A 157 2.18 -24.55 -0.50
N ILE A 158 1.00 -23.97 -0.31
CA ILE A 158 0.36 -23.90 1.00
C ILE A 158 -0.03 -25.29 1.49
N GLU A 159 -0.72 -26.08 0.66
CA GLU A 159 -1.27 -27.38 1.05
C GLU A 159 -0.20 -28.47 1.18
N GLU A 160 0.78 -28.49 0.29
CA GLU A 160 1.74 -29.59 0.21
C GLU A 160 3.03 -29.34 1.00
N VAL A 161 3.42 -28.07 1.19
CA VAL A 161 4.64 -27.72 1.94
C VAL A 161 4.26 -27.09 3.27
N ILE A 162 3.58 -25.94 3.25
CA ILE A 162 3.37 -25.15 4.46
C ILE A 162 2.54 -25.90 5.51
N GLN A 163 1.43 -26.51 5.11
CA GLN A 163 0.52 -27.19 6.04
C GLN A 163 1.03 -28.55 6.52
N LYS A 164 1.82 -29.25 5.70
CA LYS A 164 2.30 -30.61 6.00
C LYS A 164 3.62 -30.62 6.78
N GLU A 165 4.51 -29.68 6.49
CA GLU A 165 5.85 -29.67 7.07
C GLU A 165 5.97 -28.76 8.30
N TYR A 166 5.11 -27.75 8.43
CA TYR A 166 5.22 -26.74 9.48
C TYR A 166 3.93 -26.57 10.28
N PRO A 167 4.00 -26.52 11.63
CA PRO A 167 2.79 -26.41 12.46
C PRO A 167 2.18 -25.00 12.49
N TYR A 168 2.94 -23.97 12.08
CA TYR A 168 2.58 -22.57 12.36
C TYR A 168 1.39 -22.07 11.55
N TRP A 169 1.24 -22.50 10.29
CA TRP A 169 0.04 -22.17 9.51
C TRP A 169 -1.21 -22.76 10.13
N ASN A 170 -1.17 -24.04 10.50
CA ASN A 170 -2.33 -24.74 11.07
C ASN A 170 -2.72 -24.17 12.44
N ARG A 171 -1.76 -23.64 13.21
CA ARG A 171 -2.00 -22.98 14.50
C ARG A 171 -2.95 -21.77 14.40
N SER A 172 -2.82 -20.96 13.35
CA SER A 172 -3.56 -19.69 13.20
C SER A 172 -4.52 -19.68 12.01
N GLY A 173 -4.51 -20.73 11.19
CA GLY A 173 -5.16 -20.73 9.88
C GLY A 173 -4.56 -19.68 8.93
N GLY A 174 -3.30 -19.30 9.11
CA GLY A 174 -2.63 -18.27 8.32
C GLY A 174 -2.88 -16.84 8.77
N ALA A 175 -3.54 -16.61 9.91
CA ALA A 175 -3.85 -15.25 10.37
C ALA A 175 -2.57 -14.45 10.67
N ASP A 176 -1.55 -15.09 11.26
CA ASP A 176 -0.24 -14.49 11.59
C ASP A 176 0.76 -14.52 10.44
N HIS A 177 0.24 -14.69 9.22
CA HIS A 177 1.04 -14.73 8.00
C HIS A 177 0.81 -13.51 7.15
N PHE A 178 1.81 -13.15 6.36
CA PHE A 178 1.68 -12.15 5.32
C PHE A 178 2.39 -12.56 4.04
N TYR A 179 1.98 -11.94 2.94
CA TYR A 179 2.62 -12.08 1.63
C TYR A 179 2.57 -10.74 0.88
N GLY A 180 3.57 -10.51 0.02
CA GLY A 180 3.74 -9.27 -0.72
C GLY A 180 3.48 -9.44 -2.21
N THR A 181 2.82 -8.46 -2.83
CA THR A 181 2.64 -8.45 -4.28
C THR A 181 2.52 -7.06 -4.89
N CYS A 182 3.18 -6.84 -6.04
CA CYS A 182 3.08 -5.59 -6.78
C CYS A 182 2.55 -5.76 -8.21
N HIS A 183 1.34 -6.27 -8.39
CA HIS A 183 0.61 -6.22 -9.67
C HIS A 183 -0.82 -6.73 -9.48
N ASP A 184 -1.66 -6.57 -10.50
CA ASP A 184 -3.00 -7.16 -10.50
C ASP A 184 -2.98 -8.70 -10.46
N ILE A 185 -1.94 -9.34 -10.98
CA ILE A 185 -1.80 -10.81 -10.90
C ILE A 185 -1.66 -11.26 -9.44
N GLY A 186 -1.16 -10.39 -8.57
CA GLY A 186 -1.15 -10.60 -7.13
C GLY A 186 -2.53 -10.77 -6.51
N SER A 187 -3.53 -10.09 -7.06
CA SER A 187 -4.92 -10.23 -6.60
C SER A 187 -5.45 -11.64 -6.81
N HIS A 188 -5.01 -12.27 -7.90
CA HIS A 188 -5.45 -13.59 -8.32
C HIS A 188 -4.68 -14.70 -7.59
N ALA A 189 -3.53 -14.39 -6.98
CA ALA A 189 -2.68 -15.38 -6.33
C ALA A 189 -3.38 -16.15 -5.18
N SER A 190 -4.42 -15.57 -4.60
CA SER A 190 -5.21 -16.20 -3.53
C SER A 190 -6.55 -16.80 -3.97
N GLU A 191 -6.89 -16.75 -5.27
CA GLU A 191 -8.21 -17.18 -5.76
C GLU A 191 -8.50 -18.66 -5.48
N ASP A 192 -7.53 -19.53 -5.75
CA ASP A 192 -7.65 -20.96 -5.50
C ASP A 192 -7.44 -21.33 -4.02
N THR A 193 -7.04 -20.36 -3.18
CA THR A 193 -6.86 -20.54 -1.73
C THR A 193 -7.57 -19.44 -0.92
N PRO A 194 -8.92 -19.46 -0.82
CA PRO A 194 -9.67 -18.38 -0.18
C PRO A 194 -9.33 -18.14 1.30
N VAL A 195 -8.77 -19.13 2.01
CA VAL A 195 -8.29 -18.98 3.39
C VAL A 195 -7.07 -18.04 3.44
N LEU A 196 -6.18 -18.11 2.46
CA LEU A 196 -5.03 -17.21 2.35
C LEU A 196 -5.49 -15.76 2.28
N GLY A 197 -6.39 -15.44 1.36
CA GLY A 197 -6.84 -14.06 1.16
C GLY A 197 -7.61 -13.50 2.35
N ARG A 198 -8.38 -14.35 3.06
CA ARG A 198 -9.20 -13.96 4.22
C ARG A 198 -8.39 -13.81 5.51
N ASN A 199 -7.40 -14.67 5.74
CA ASN A 199 -6.71 -14.71 7.02
C ASN A 199 -5.34 -14.01 6.98
N ALA A 200 -4.53 -14.28 5.98
CA ALA A 200 -3.19 -13.70 5.89
C ALA A 200 -3.26 -12.21 5.49
N ILE A 201 -2.33 -11.42 6.01
CA ILE A 201 -2.18 -10.01 5.66
C ILE A 201 -1.63 -9.90 4.23
N GLN A 202 -2.38 -9.26 3.34
CA GLN A 202 -1.94 -8.95 1.99
C GLN A 202 -1.21 -7.62 1.99
N VAL A 203 0.03 -7.60 1.53
CA VAL A 203 0.83 -6.38 1.35
C VAL A 203 0.86 -6.09 -0.15
N ILE A 204 0.07 -5.12 -0.62
CA ILE A 204 -0.21 -4.90 -2.05
C ILE A 204 0.12 -3.47 -2.53
N CYS A 205 0.63 -3.36 -3.76
CA CYS A 205 1.14 -2.08 -4.30
C CYS A 205 0.26 -1.48 -5.38
N PRO A 206 -0.24 -0.26 -5.17
CA PRO A 206 -1.19 0.14 -4.12
C PRO A 206 -2.58 -0.52 -4.27
N ALA A 207 -3.44 -0.36 -3.26
CA ALA A 207 -4.77 -0.97 -3.15
C ALA A 207 -5.95 -0.02 -3.46
N ASN A 208 -7.10 -0.63 -3.78
CA ASN A 208 -8.41 0.00 -3.86
C ASN A 208 -9.33 -0.80 -2.94
N ILE A 209 -10.22 -0.16 -2.19
CA ILE A 209 -11.12 -0.86 -1.28
C ILE A 209 -12.14 -1.77 -1.99
N TRP A 210 -12.35 -1.61 -3.30
CA TRP A 210 -13.18 -2.49 -4.15
C TRP A 210 -12.43 -3.69 -4.71
N HIS A 211 -11.15 -3.81 -4.40
CA HIS A 211 -10.36 -4.96 -4.79
C HIS A 211 -10.88 -6.19 -4.05
N ARG A 212 -11.35 -7.22 -4.80
CA ARG A 212 -12.16 -8.34 -4.27
C ARG A 212 -11.58 -9.03 -3.04
N THR A 213 -10.25 -9.12 -2.97
CA THR A 213 -9.54 -9.84 -1.91
C THR A 213 -8.93 -8.90 -0.87
N TYR A 214 -9.01 -7.58 -1.04
CA TYR A 214 -8.40 -6.60 -0.15
C TYR A 214 -9.36 -6.20 0.98
N ILE A 215 -8.87 -6.27 2.20
CA ILE A 215 -9.63 -5.99 3.41
C ILE A 215 -8.91 -4.86 4.18
N PRO A 216 -9.34 -3.60 4.11
CA PRO A 216 -8.58 -2.44 4.62
C PRO A 216 -8.17 -2.52 6.11
N HIS A 217 -8.98 -3.17 6.96
CA HIS A 217 -8.66 -3.31 8.39
C HIS A 217 -7.64 -4.42 8.70
N LYS A 218 -7.30 -5.25 7.72
CA LYS A 218 -6.33 -6.36 7.82
C LYS A 218 -5.12 -6.11 6.92
N ASP A 219 -5.36 -5.72 5.68
CA ASP A 219 -4.37 -5.65 4.62
C ASP A 219 -3.63 -4.30 4.57
N LEU A 220 -2.62 -4.25 3.71
CA LEU A 220 -1.68 -3.13 3.59
C LEU A 220 -1.55 -2.67 2.16
N SER A 221 -1.80 -1.38 1.95
CA SER A 221 -1.48 -0.68 0.71
C SER A 221 -0.11 -0.01 0.85
N TYR A 222 0.75 -0.17 -0.16
CA TYR A 222 2.04 0.52 -0.21
C TYR A 222 2.33 1.10 -1.59
N PRO A 223 3.17 2.14 -1.71
CA PRO A 223 3.40 2.78 -2.98
C PRO A 223 4.19 1.84 -3.88
N GLN A 224 3.68 1.63 -5.09
CA GLN A 224 4.48 1.06 -6.16
C GLN A 224 5.48 2.14 -6.58
N ILE A 225 6.76 1.78 -6.66
CA ILE A 225 7.85 2.66 -7.08
C ILE A 225 8.60 1.97 -8.22
N TRP A 226 8.85 2.70 -9.31
CA TRP A 226 9.71 2.22 -10.38
C TRP A 226 11.17 2.55 -10.06
N PRO A 227 12.14 1.67 -10.37
CA PRO A 227 13.55 1.99 -10.18
C PRO A 227 13.94 3.16 -11.08
N HIS A 228 14.66 4.13 -10.52
CA HIS A 228 15.22 5.23 -11.29
C HIS A 228 16.74 5.07 -11.41
N PRO A 229 17.35 5.54 -12.50
CA PRO A 229 18.80 5.63 -12.60
C PRO A 229 19.39 6.39 -11.40
N LYS A 230 20.56 5.98 -10.90
CA LYS A 230 21.26 6.70 -9.81
C LYS A 230 21.58 8.15 -10.18
N SER A 231 21.78 8.41 -11.47
CA SER A 231 22.03 9.74 -12.04
C SER A 231 20.75 10.57 -12.25
N ALA A 232 19.56 10.05 -11.95
CA ALA A 232 18.32 10.77 -12.17
C ALA A 232 18.29 12.02 -11.26
N PRO A 233 18.13 13.22 -11.83
CA PRO A 233 18.23 14.45 -11.05
C PRO A 233 17.00 14.59 -10.13
N GLY A 234 17.17 15.11 -8.90
CA GLY A 234 16.07 15.31 -7.93
C GLY A 234 15.17 16.49 -8.27
N GLY A 235 13.97 16.61 -7.70
CA GLY A 235 12.99 17.66 -8.02
C GLY A 235 13.55 19.10 -8.11
N LEU A 236 12.96 19.93 -8.98
CA LEU A 236 13.32 21.36 -9.08
C LEU A 236 12.86 22.14 -7.83
N PRO A 237 13.51 23.29 -7.53
CA PRO A 237 13.05 24.25 -6.52
C PRO A 237 11.61 24.72 -6.77
N GLU A 238 11.00 25.37 -5.77
CA GLU A 238 9.59 25.80 -5.84
C GLU A 238 9.38 26.81 -6.98
N GLU A 239 10.33 27.71 -7.17
CA GLU A 239 10.30 28.88 -8.07
C GLU A 239 10.49 28.49 -9.53
N GLU A 240 11.16 27.36 -9.79
CA GLU A 240 11.46 26.87 -11.13
C GLU A 240 10.34 25.97 -11.70
N ARG A 241 9.27 25.73 -10.93
CA ARG A 241 8.13 24.91 -11.34
C ARG A 241 7.09 25.73 -12.09
N SER A 242 7.13 25.65 -13.42
CA SER A 242 6.26 26.41 -14.32
C SER A 242 4.92 25.76 -14.67
N ILE A 243 4.78 24.44 -14.52
CA ILE A 243 3.54 23.72 -14.87
C ILE A 243 2.63 23.68 -13.64
N LEU A 244 1.36 24.10 -13.75
CA LEU A 244 0.45 24.05 -12.60
C LEU A 244 0.16 22.60 -12.22
N ALA A 245 -0.36 21.80 -13.13
CA ALA A 245 -0.66 20.40 -12.87
C ALA A 245 -0.22 19.49 -14.01
N PHE A 246 0.25 18.28 -13.68
CA PHE A 246 0.69 17.30 -14.66
C PHE A 246 0.06 15.93 -14.42
N TRP A 247 -0.31 15.27 -15.51
CA TRP A 247 -0.64 13.85 -15.52
C TRP A 247 -0.09 13.17 -16.76
N SER A 248 0.29 11.90 -16.67
CA SER A 248 0.57 11.07 -17.84
C SER A 248 0.13 9.63 -17.63
N GLY A 249 -0.55 9.07 -18.63
CA GLY A 249 -0.98 7.68 -18.61
C GLY A 249 -1.97 7.30 -19.69
N SER A 250 -2.39 6.04 -19.67
CA SER A 250 -3.47 5.56 -20.53
C SER A 250 -4.84 5.96 -19.99
N GLN A 251 -5.72 6.41 -20.89
CA GLN A 251 -7.13 6.68 -20.63
C GLN A 251 -7.91 5.35 -20.52
N ASN A 252 -7.68 4.62 -19.43
CA ASN A 252 -8.26 3.29 -19.19
C ASN A 252 -9.36 3.28 -18.11
N SER A 253 -9.89 4.44 -17.72
CA SER A 253 -10.97 4.54 -16.75
C SER A 253 -11.92 5.69 -17.12
N ARG A 254 -13.15 5.63 -16.59
CA ARG A 254 -14.15 6.71 -16.74
C ARG A 254 -13.63 8.03 -16.17
N VAL A 255 -12.94 7.98 -15.03
CA VAL A 255 -12.37 9.15 -14.36
C VAL A 255 -11.27 9.80 -15.19
N ARG A 256 -10.34 9.02 -15.76
CA ARG A 256 -9.29 9.54 -16.65
C ARG A 256 -9.88 10.11 -17.94
N ALA A 257 -10.93 9.48 -18.47
CA ALA A 257 -11.66 10.02 -19.62
C ALA A 257 -12.34 11.35 -19.28
N HIS A 258 -12.90 11.48 -18.07
CA HIS A 258 -13.50 12.72 -17.60
C HIS A 258 -12.46 13.83 -17.43
N VAL A 259 -11.34 13.58 -16.73
CA VAL A 259 -10.26 14.57 -16.59
C VAL A 259 -9.76 15.04 -17.95
N LYS A 260 -9.51 14.12 -18.88
CA LYS A 260 -9.07 14.47 -20.22
C LYS A 260 -10.10 15.32 -20.96
N LYS A 261 -11.36 14.93 -20.96
CA LYS A 261 -12.45 15.69 -21.61
C LYS A 261 -12.55 17.13 -21.09
N VAL A 262 -12.27 17.36 -19.81
CA VAL A 262 -12.40 18.68 -19.19
C VAL A 262 -11.14 19.54 -19.39
N TRP A 263 -9.96 18.93 -19.38
CA TRP A 263 -8.68 19.65 -19.26
C TRP A 263 -7.68 19.42 -20.41
N GLU A 264 -8.06 18.74 -21.51
CA GLU A 264 -7.10 18.46 -22.60
C GLU A 264 -6.63 19.69 -23.38
N ASP A 265 -7.44 20.76 -23.40
CA ASP A 265 -7.12 22.02 -24.10
C ASP A 265 -6.63 23.13 -23.14
N ASP A 266 -6.36 22.81 -21.87
CA ASP A 266 -5.94 23.78 -20.86
C ASP A 266 -4.41 24.00 -20.88
N GLU A 267 -3.97 25.26 -20.86
CA GLU A 267 -2.55 25.61 -20.96
C GLU A 267 -1.76 25.39 -19.66
N ASP A 268 -2.43 25.40 -18.50
CA ASP A 268 -1.78 25.23 -17.19
C ASP A 268 -1.71 23.76 -16.76
N ILE A 269 -2.64 22.93 -17.25
CA ILE A 269 -2.77 21.51 -16.90
C ILE A 269 -2.26 20.63 -18.04
N LEU A 270 -1.05 20.10 -17.87
CA LEU A 270 -0.42 19.25 -18.87
C LEU A 270 -0.89 17.79 -18.76
N LEU A 271 -1.62 17.30 -19.76
CA LEU A 271 -2.04 15.90 -19.87
C LEU A 271 -1.26 15.14 -20.94
N GLY A 272 -0.46 14.15 -20.52
CA GLY A 272 0.21 13.19 -21.39
C GLY A 272 -0.68 11.98 -21.72
N GLY A 273 -0.89 11.69 -23.02
CA GLY A 273 -1.59 10.47 -23.47
C GLY A 273 -2.77 10.65 -24.44
N GLY A 274 -2.68 11.56 -25.42
CA GLY A 274 -3.68 11.76 -26.49
C GLY A 274 -3.06 11.90 -27.88
N ARG A 275 -3.83 11.58 -28.94
CA ARG A 275 -3.41 11.19 -30.31
C ARG A 275 -2.46 12.12 -31.10
N VAL A 276 -2.10 13.30 -30.58
CA VAL A 276 -1.18 14.24 -31.25
C VAL A 276 0.28 14.06 -30.79
N LEU A 277 0.54 13.33 -29.70
CA LEU A 277 1.90 13.08 -29.19
C LEU A 277 2.43 11.67 -29.54
N ARG A 278 2.19 11.20 -30.76
CA ARG A 278 2.42 9.80 -31.19
C ARG A 278 3.89 9.35 -31.24
N GLN A 279 4.87 10.14 -30.78
CA GLN A 279 6.29 9.75 -30.83
C GLN A 279 7.20 10.16 -29.65
N LYS A 280 6.75 10.83 -28.58
CA LYS A 280 7.71 11.41 -27.59
C LYS A 280 7.52 11.20 -26.09
N VAL A 281 6.51 10.47 -25.61
CA VAL A 281 6.26 10.39 -24.13
C VAL A 281 6.89 9.15 -23.44
N ARG A 282 7.73 8.40 -24.17
CA ARG A 282 8.76 7.54 -23.54
C ARG A 282 10.16 8.12 -23.79
N GLY A 283 10.26 9.43 -23.61
CA GLY A 283 11.51 10.19 -23.69
C GLY A 283 11.79 10.94 -22.39
N PRO A 284 12.89 11.74 -22.33
CA PRO A 284 13.28 12.59 -21.21
C PRO A 284 12.14 13.45 -20.60
N ASP A 285 11.06 13.68 -21.35
CA ASP A 285 9.93 14.53 -20.96
C ASP A 285 9.07 13.98 -19.80
N TYR A 286 8.96 12.66 -19.56
CA TYR A 286 8.10 12.13 -18.48
C TYR A 286 8.58 12.61 -17.09
N PHE A 287 9.84 12.34 -16.76
CA PHE A 287 10.41 12.73 -15.46
C PHE A 287 10.66 14.24 -15.38
N GLU A 288 10.99 14.90 -16.49
CA GLU A 288 11.10 16.36 -16.50
C GLU A 288 9.78 17.06 -16.23
N ASN A 289 8.65 16.52 -16.69
CA ASN A 289 7.35 17.09 -16.36
C ASN A 289 7.01 16.94 -14.86
N PHE A 290 7.36 15.82 -14.22
CA PHE A 290 7.27 15.70 -12.74
C PHE A 290 8.15 16.73 -12.01
N ARG A 291 9.33 17.02 -12.56
CA ARG A 291 10.25 18.01 -11.98
C ARG A 291 9.72 19.43 -12.09
N LYS A 292 9.09 19.79 -13.21
CA LYS A 292 8.57 21.13 -13.53
C LYS A 292 7.16 21.39 -13.01
N ALA A 293 6.39 20.36 -12.69
CA ALA A 293 5.03 20.50 -12.21
C ALA A 293 4.96 20.83 -10.72
N LYS A 294 4.03 21.72 -10.36
CA LYS A 294 3.66 22.02 -8.97
C LYS A 294 2.83 20.88 -8.39
N TYR A 295 1.78 20.49 -9.11
CA TYR A 295 0.86 19.44 -8.73
C TYR A 295 0.92 18.25 -9.70
N CYS A 296 0.86 17.02 -9.18
CA CYS A 296 0.87 15.82 -10.00
C CYS A 296 -0.38 15.00 -9.73
N LEU A 297 -1.21 14.88 -10.76
CA LEU A 297 -2.49 14.21 -10.64
C LEU A 297 -2.26 12.71 -10.51
N HIS A 298 -2.90 12.11 -9.52
CA HIS A 298 -3.07 10.69 -9.41
C HIS A 298 -4.54 10.35 -9.62
N ILE A 299 -4.82 9.93 -10.85
CA ILE A 299 -6.19 9.62 -11.28
C ILE A 299 -6.37 8.11 -11.30
N THR A 300 -7.45 7.63 -10.69
CA THR A 300 -7.79 6.21 -10.66
C THR A 300 -7.88 5.61 -12.06
N GLY A 301 -7.37 4.39 -12.22
CA GLY A 301 -7.40 3.63 -13.48
C GLY A 301 -8.46 2.53 -13.45
N TYR A 302 -8.46 1.64 -14.46
CA TYR A 302 -9.16 0.36 -14.36
C TYR A 302 -8.66 -0.44 -13.13
N GLN A 303 -7.35 -0.39 -12.93
CA GLN A 303 -6.68 -0.82 -11.71
C GLN A 303 -5.89 0.35 -11.13
N VAL A 304 -5.69 0.30 -9.83
CA VAL A 304 -5.02 1.36 -9.06
C VAL A 304 -3.49 1.23 -9.05
N HIS A 305 -2.95 0.09 -9.50
CA HIS A 305 -1.51 -0.14 -9.56
C HIS A 305 -0.79 0.91 -10.41
N THR A 306 -0.03 1.81 -9.75
CA THR A 306 0.76 2.82 -10.45
C THR A 306 1.92 3.35 -9.62
N ALA A 307 3.02 3.67 -10.30
CA ALA A 307 4.17 4.34 -9.70
C ALA A 307 4.03 5.86 -9.55
N ARG A 308 2.94 6.48 -10.07
CA ARG A 308 2.83 7.95 -10.16
C ARG A 308 2.90 8.67 -8.82
N ILE A 309 2.36 8.10 -7.74
CA ILE A 309 2.53 8.68 -6.39
C ILE A 309 4.00 8.73 -6.02
N GLY A 310 4.70 7.61 -6.20
CA GLY A 310 6.12 7.48 -5.94
C GLY A 310 6.94 8.48 -6.72
N ASP A 311 6.68 8.58 -8.04
CA ASP A 311 7.32 9.53 -8.93
C ASP A 311 7.06 10.97 -8.46
N ALA A 312 5.80 11.33 -8.18
CA ALA A 312 5.42 12.67 -7.72
C ALA A 312 6.20 13.07 -6.46
N ILE A 313 6.15 12.23 -5.42
CA ILE A 313 6.82 12.49 -4.15
C ILE A 313 8.35 12.55 -4.32
N LYS A 314 8.93 11.63 -5.11
CA LYS A 314 10.36 11.61 -5.42
C LYS A 314 10.83 12.91 -6.07
N TYR A 315 10.06 13.44 -7.02
CA TYR A 315 10.39 14.68 -7.70
C TYR A 315 9.82 15.92 -7.01
N GLY A 316 9.21 15.80 -5.83
CA GLY A 316 8.74 16.96 -5.07
C GLY A 316 7.46 17.60 -5.61
N CYS A 317 6.78 16.92 -6.53
CA CYS A 317 5.51 17.36 -7.08
C CYS A 317 4.39 17.00 -6.10
N VAL A 318 3.56 17.97 -5.72
CA VAL A 318 2.49 17.78 -4.74
C VAL A 318 1.45 16.80 -5.30
N PRO A 319 1.22 15.63 -4.69
CA PRO A 319 0.23 14.68 -5.18
C PRO A 319 -1.18 15.27 -5.12
N VAL A 320 -1.97 15.06 -6.18
CA VAL A 320 -3.39 15.36 -6.20
C VAL A 320 -4.16 14.07 -6.39
N ILE A 321 -4.82 13.59 -5.34
CA ILE A 321 -5.52 12.31 -5.34
C ILE A 321 -6.93 12.51 -5.89
N ILE A 322 -7.18 11.97 -7.09
CA ILE A 322 -8.49 11.94 -7.75
C ILE A 322 -8.93 10.47 -7.85
N SER A 323 -9.37 9.94 -6.72
CA SER A 323 -9.81 8.55 -6.58
C SER A 323 -10.56 8.38 -5.26
N ASP A 324 -11.89 8.31 -5.32
CA ASP A 324 -12.74 8.32 -4.11
C ASP A 324 -12.56 7.07 -3.22
N GLN A 325 -11.96 6.01 -3.78
CA GLN A 325 -11.94 4.66 -3.21
C GLN A 325 -10.51 4.12 -3.00
N TYR A 326 -9.54 5.03 -2.96
CA TYR A 326 -8.14 4.68 -2.89
C TYR A 326 -7.68 4.51 -1.44
N ASP A 327 -7.08 3.36 -1.14
CA ASP A 327 -6.44 3.16 0.16
C ASP A 327 -5.00 3.68 0.08
N LEU A 328 -4.82 4.89 0.58
CA LEU A 328 -3.57 5.63 0.50
C LEU A 328 -2.48 4.93 1.33
N PRO A 329 -1.26 4.76 0.80
CA PRO A 329 -0.16 4.19 1.58
C PRO A 329 0.08 4.95 2.88
N PHE A 330 0.25 4.22 3.99
CA PHE A 330 0.51 4.79 5.31
C PHE A 330 -0.57 5.73 5.85
N ASN A 331 -1.79 5.66 5.32
CA ASN A 331 -2.89 6.56 5.72
C ASN A 331 -3.28 6.43 7.20
N SER A 332 -2.93 5.33 7.86
CA SER A 332 -3.13 5.18 9.32
C SER A 332 -2.06 5.91 10.16
N ILE A 333 -0.95 6.33 9.53
CA ILE A 333 0.25 6.86 10.19
C ILE A 333 0.48 8.33 9.85
N ILE A 334 0.44 8.66 8.56
CA ILE A 334 0.76 9.98 8.01
C ILE A 334 -0.53 10.60 7.44
N ASP A 335 -0.79 11.85 7.80
CA ASP A 335 -1.92 12.63 7.29
C ASP A 335 -1.64 13.14 5.88
N TRP A 336 -2.28 12.53 4.89
CA TRP A 336 -2.14 12.92 3.48
C TRP A 336 -2.57 14.36 3.20
N ARG A 337 -3.47 14.94 4.00
CA ARG A 337 -3.94 16.32 3.82
C ARG A 337 -2.85 17.35 4.11
N GLU A 338 -1.80 16.95 4.82
CA GLU A 338 -0.68 17.82 5.12
C GLU A 338 0.30 17.97 3.95
N PHE A 339 0.29 17.06 2.96
CA PHE A 339 1.25 17.09 1.83
C PHE A 339 0.64 16.77 0.46
N ALA A 340 -0.65 16.51 0.37
CA ALA A 340 -1.37 16.25 -0.87
C ALA A 340 -2.72 16.99 -0.91
N VAL A 341 -3.27 17.15 -2.11
CA VAL A 341 -4.62 17.67 -2.32
C VAL A 341 -5.54 16.50 -2.62
N ILE A 342 -6.59 16.30 -1.82
CA ILE A 342 -7.59 15.26 -2.05
C ILE A 342 -8.79 15.89 -2.77
N VAL A 343 -9.12 15.39 -3.96
CA VAL A 343 -10.17 15.94 -4.82
C VAL A 343 -11.15 14.82 -5.15
N ALA A 344 -12.43 15.04 -4.82
CA ALA A 344 -13.49 14.12 -5.18
C ALA A 344 -13.61 14.02 -6.70
N GLU A 345 -13.95 12.84 -7.23
CA GLU A 345 -14.13 12.65 -8.67
C GLU A 345 -15.19 13.58 -9.27
N ALA A 346 -16.19 13.97 -8.49
CA ALA A 346 -17.22 14.95 -8.87
C ALA A 346 -16.68 16.38 -9.04
N ASP A 347 -15.58 16.73 -8.37
CA ASP A 347 -14.99 18.07 -8.38
C ASP A 347 -13.93 18.26 -9.48
N ILE A 348 -13.75 17.29 -10.39
CA ILE A 348 -12.86 17.40 -11.56
C ILE A 348 -13.05 18.73 -12.33
N PRO A 349 -14.26 19.24 -12.59
CA PRO A 349 -14.46 20.53 -13.26
C PRO A 349 -13.92 21.74 -12.48
N ARG A 350 -13.74 21.61 -11.16
CA ARG A 350 -13.25 22.67 -10.27
C ARG A 350 -11.76 22.52 -9.93
N LEU A 351 -11.07 21.56 -10.55
CA LEU A 351 -9.69 21.20 -10.22
C LEU A 351 -8.76 22.42 -10.16
N LYS A 352 -8.72 23.27 -11.20
CA LYS A 352 -7.85 24.46 -11.22
C LYS A 352 -8.15 25.43 -10.06
N THR A 353 -9.42 25.63 -9.71
CA THR A 353 -9.83 26.48 -8.58
C THR A 353 -9.34 25.90 -7.26
N ILE A 354 -9.50 24.59 -7.05
CA ILE A 354 -9.06 23.89 -5.83
C ILE A 354 -7.54 24.00 -5.69
N LEU A 355 -6.79 23.73 -6.77
CA LEU A 355 -5.32 23.78 -6.76
C LEU A 355 -4.80 25.19 -6.47
N ARG A 356 -5.41 26.24 -7.06
CA ARG A 356 -5.00 27.63 -6.82
C ARG A 356 -5.36 28.13 -5.41
N ALA A 357 -6.35 27.53 -4.75
CA ALA A 357 -6.75 27.87 -3.39
C ALA A 357 -5.93 27.14 -2.30
N ALA A 358 -5.20 26.08 -2.67
CA ALA A 358 -4.39 25.31 -1.74
C ALA A 358 -3.13 26.07 -1.31
N ASP A 359 -2.67 25.81 -0.09
CA ASP A 359 -1.39 26.32 0.42
C ASP A 359 -0.23 25.51 -0.19
N TYR A 360 0.16 25.91 -1.41
CA TYR A 360 1.17 25.20 -2.18
C TYR A 360 2.52 25.11 -1.46
N SER A 361 3.00 26.21 -0.85
CA SER A 361 4.34 26.24 -0.25
C SER A 361 4.42 25.33 0.98
N LYS A 362 3.36 25.29 1.81
CA LYS A 362 3.23 24.30 2.89
C LYS A 362 3.28 22.86 2.34
N LEU A 363 2.43 22.56 1.34
CA LEU A 363 2.34 21.23 0.75
C LEU A 363 3.68 20.80 0.13
N PHE A 364 4.32 21.69 -0.63
CA PHE A 364 5.61 21.46 -1.27
C PHE A 364 6.71 21.14 -0.24
N THR A 365 6.81 21.94 0.82
CA THR A 365 7.74 21.71 1.94
C THR A 365 7.51 20.33 2.56
N ASN A 366 6.25 20.01 2.84
CA ASN A 366 5.88 18.75 3.46
C ASN A 366 6.16 17.54 2.56
N VAL A 367 6.00 17.66 1.24
CA VAL A 367 6.40 16.62 0.26
C VAL A 367 7.90 16.34 0.32
N GLN A 368 8.75 17.36 0.50
CA GLN A 368 10.19 17.14 0.65
C GLN A 368 10.50 16.29 1.90
N ILE A 369 9.76 16.51 2.98
CA ILE A 369 9.94 15.79 4.25
C ILE A 369 9.46 14.35 4.10
N VAL A 370 8.26 14.12 3.55
CA VAL A 370 7.68 12.78 3.45
C VAL A 370 8.39 11.87 2.44
N ARG A 371 9.16 12.45 1.49
CA ARG A 371 9.88 11.69 0.46
C ARG A 371 10.68 10.50 1.01
N ARG A 372 11.27 10.63 2.19
CA ARG A 372 12.03 9.54 2.84
C ARG A 372 11.17 8.30 3.07
N TYR A 373 9.92 8.48 3.52
CA TYR A 373 8.98 7.40 3.84
C TYR A 373 8.46 6.67 2.58
N PHE A 374 8.71 7.23 1.39
CA PHE A 374 8.29 6.68 0.09
C PHE A 374 9.49 6.22 -0.78
N THR A 375 10.68 6.12 -0.19
CA THR A 375 11.91 5.75 -0.91
C THR A 375 12.37 4.34 -0.55
N TRP A 376 12.58 3.50 -1.57
CA TRP A 376 13.33 2.25 -1.42
C TRP A 376 14.83 2.54 -1.40
N ASN A 377 15.52 2.05 -0.37
CA ASN A 377 16.97 2.10 -0.30
C ASN A 377 17.59 0.75 -0.67
N ALA A 378 18.87 0.79 -1.07
CA ALA A 378 19.64 -0.43 -1.34
C ALA A 378 19.70 -1.34 -0.10
N ARG A 379 19.89 -0.74 1.07
CA ARG A 379 19.77 -1.36 2.40
C ARG A 379 18.70 -0.62 3.22
N PRO A 380 17.95 -1.31 4.09
CA PRO A 380 17.00 -0.67 4.99
C PRO A 380 17.60 0.50 5.77
N GLN A 381 16.93 1.65 5.75
CA GLN A 381 17.26 2.82 6.57
C GLN A 381 16.07 3.18 7.45
N ASP A 382 16.33 3.73 8.64
CA ASP A 382 15.24 4.17 9.52
C ASP A 382 14.28 5.12 8.81
N TYR A 383 12.99 4.83 8.96
CA TYR A 383 11.89 5.59 8.38
C TYR A 383 11.88 5.65 6.85
N ASP A 384 12.60 4.75 6.19
CA ASP A 384 12.41 4.53 4.76
C ASP A 384 11.13 3.74 4.47
N LEU A 385 10.85 3.55 3.19
CA LEU A 385 9.64 2.85 2.77
C LEU A 385 9.54 1.43 3.34
N PHE A 386 10.66 0.72 3.42
CA PHE A 386 10.70 -0.61 4.00
C PHE A 386 10.33 -0.60 5.49
N ASN A 387 10.95 0.27 6.28
CA ASN A 387 10.68 0.31 7.72
C ASN A 387 9.30 0.86 8.06
N MET A 388 8.75 1.76 7.23
CA MET A 388 7.34 2.17 7.35
C MET A 388 6.40 0.99 7.10
N LEU A 389 6.72 0.10 6.15
CA LEU A 389 5.97 -1.14 5.94
C LEU A 389 6.11 -2.14 7.09
N MET A 390 7.31 -2.29 7.65
CA MET A 390 7.50 -3.13 8.84
C MET A 390 6.72 -2.59 10.04
N TYR A 391 6.61 -1.27 10.17
CA TYR A 391 5.77 -0.65 11.20
C TYR A 391 4.27 -0.91 10.97
N GLU A 392 3.78 -0.76 9.74
CA GLU A 392 2.41 -1.12 9.36
C GLU A 392 2.06 -2.59 9.64
N LEU A 393 3.00 -3.52 9.38
CA LEU A 393 2.87 -4.94 9.73
C LEU A 393 2.90 -5.16 11.25
N TRP A 394 3.80 -4.46 11.96
CA TRP A 394 3.84 -4.47 13.41
C TRP A 394 2.49 -4.09 14.01
N LEU A 395 1.83 -3.05 13.51
CA LEU A 395 0.49 -2.66 13.99
C LEU A 395 -0.55 -3.78 13.79
N ARG A 396 -0.43 -4.59 12.73
CA ARG A 396 -1.35 -5.69 12.41
C ARG A 396 -1.10 -6.99 13.17
N ARG A 397 0.02 -7.11 13.88
CA ARG A 397 0.37 -8.31 14.67
C ARG A 397 -0.70 -8.71 15.71
N PHE A 398 -1.53 -7.75 16.14
CA PHE A 398 -2.57 -7.97 17.15
C PHE A 398 -3.96 -8.21 16.59
N THR A 399 -4.24 -7.82 15.35
CA THR A 399 -5.54 -8.03 14.67
C THR A 399 -5.84 -9.52 14.44
N VAL A 400 -4.86 -10.37 14.75
CA VAL A 400 -4.63 -11.65 14.10
C VAL A 400 -4.54 -12.83 15.08
N ARG A 401 -4.37 -12.59 16.39
CA ARG A 401 -4.28 -13.67 17.38
C ARG A 401 -5.67 -14.07 17.88
N PRO A 402 -6.21 -15.25 17.55
CA PRO A 402 -7.24 -15.84 18.39
C PRO A 402 -6.60 -16.09 19.75
N ARG A 403 -7.27 -15.73 20.85
CA ARG A 403 -6.93 -16.33 22.15
C ARG A 403 -7.24 -17.81 22.04
N ILE A 404 -6.24 -18.63 21.72
CA ILE A 404 -6.35 -20.08 21.92
C ILE A 404 -6.39 -20.24 23.44
N GLY A 405 -7.59 -20.51 23.97
CA GLY A 405 -7.73 -20.95 25.35
C GLY A 405 -6.81 -22.14 25.55
N THR A 406 -6.05 -22.13 26.65
CA THR A 406 -5.28 -23.29 27.10
C THR A 406 -6.14 -24.54 26.96
N PRO A 407 -5.66 -25.63 26.33
CA PRO A 407 -6.43 -26.86 26.28
C PRO A 407 -6.69 -27.28 27.73
N THR A 408 -7.96 -27.30 28.12
CA THR A 408 -8.38 -27.96 29.35
C THR A 408 -7.86 -29.39 29.28
N PRO A 409 -7.10 -29.86 30.29
CA PRO A 409 -6.73 -31.26 30.36
C PRO A 409 -8.02 -32.06 30.46
N THR A 410 -8.38 -32.79 29.40
CA THR A 410 -9.42 -33.81 29.47
C THR A 410 -8.91 -34.84 30.46
N THR A 411 -9.45 -34.80 31.66
CA THR A 411 -9.22 -35.81 32.69
C THR A 411 -10.26 -36.90 32.51
N LEU A 412 -9.74 -38.12 32.40
CA LEU A 412 -10.39 -39.44 32.36
C LEU A 412 -10.93 -39.90 31.01
#